data_AF-F1A1K7-F1
#
_entry.id   AF-F1A1K7-F1
#
_cell.length_a   1.000
_cell.length_b   1.000
_cell.length_c   1.000
_cell.angle_alpha   90.00
_cell.angle_beta   90.00
_cell.angle_gamma   90.00
#
_symmetry.space_group_name_H-M   'P 1'
#
loop_
_entity.id
_entity.type
_entity.pdbx_description
1 polymer ?
#
loop_
_entity_poly.entity_id
_entity_poly.type
_entity_poly.pdbx_seq_one_letter_code
_entity_poly.pdbx_strand_id
1 'polypeptide(L)'
;MSTTKHLSKLFPALAKNKRDGQNFLDICFSLSNKGVGTKICKKNWSEPETYWTVTKTKFINSPLTNNAMHGKAFGILTWNGKTDNKEQEITNSLDKNWSLYPYSPLNITRTVETEEQPAEESTEQQ
;
A
#
# COMPACT_ATOMS: atom_id res chain seq x y z
N MET A 1 -26.52 16.50 22.50
CA MET A 1 -26.32 16.47 21.03
C MET A 1 -26.21 15.01 20.60
N SER A 2 -27.04 14.57 19.65
CA SER A 2 -27.18 13.16 19.25
C SER A 2 -25.94 12.68 18.48
N THR A 3 -25.17 11.78 19.09
CA THR A 3 -23.94 11.14 18.57
C THR A 3 -24.16 10.43 17.23
N THR A 4 -25.40 9.98 16.98
CA THR A 4 -25.84 9.29 15.76
C THR A 4 -25.76 10.16 14.50
N LYS A 5 -25.97 11.48 14.59
CA LYS A 5 -25.86 12.39 13.43
C LYS A 5 -24.42 12.67 12.99
N HIS A 6 -23.45 12.51 13.89
CA HIS A 6 -22.03 12.67 13.54
C HIS A 6 -21.51 11.42 12.84
N LEU A 7 -21.84 10.24 13.35
CA LEU A 7 -21.49 8.95 12.74
C LEU A 7 -22.00 8.84 11.29
N SER A 8 -23.23 9.26 11.00
CA SER A 8 -23.79 9.20 9.64
C SER A 8 -23.07 10.10 8.62
N LYS A 9 -22.35 11.15 9.05
CA LYS A 9 -21.50 11.98 8.19
C LYS A 9 -20.08 11.43 8.04
N LEU A 10 -19.59 10.70 9.04
CA LEU A 10 -18.24 10.13 9.03
C LEU A 10 -18.13 8.94 8.05
N PHE A 11 -19.14 8.05 8.01
CA PHE A 11 -19.09 6.87 7.13
C PHE A 11 -18.99 7.23 5.63
N PRO A 12 -19.76 8.17 5.06
CA PRO A 12 -19.63 8.57 3.67
C PRO A 12 -18.29 9.23 3.36
N ALA A 13 -17.75 10.04 4.28
CA ALA A 13 -16.46 10.71 4.12
C ALA A 13 -15.30 9.71 4.09
N LEU A 14 -15.32 8.73 5.00
CA LEU A 14 -14.33 7.66 5.04
C LEU A 14 -14.43 6.77 3.77
N ALA A 15 -15.65 6.46 3.34
CA ALA A 15 -15.89 5.70 2.11
C ALA A 15 -15.48 6.45 0.84
N LYS A 16 -15.52 7.78 0.83
CA LYS A 16 -15.03 8.62 -0.28
C LYS A 16 -13.50 8.58 -0.35
N ASN A 17 -12.81 8.70 0.78
CA ASN A 17 -11.34 8.61 0.82
C ASN A 17 -10.82 7.26 0.30
N LYS A 18 -11.51 6.16 0.61
CA LYS A 18 -11.15 4.82 0.07
C LYS A 18 -11.33 4.72 -1.45
N ARG A 19 -12.32 5.42 -2.02
CA ARG A 19 -12.63 5.40 -3.47
C ARG A 19 -11.64 6.21 -4.30
N ASP A 20 -11.15 7.32 -3.76
CA ASP A 20 -10.25 8.21 -4.50
C ASP A 20 -8.83 7.61 -4.69
N GLY A 21 -8.51 6.51 -4.01
CA GLY A 21 -7.20 5.86 -4.05
C GLY A 21 -6.27 6.31 -2.92
N GLN A 22 -5.15 5.60 -2.77
CA GLN A 22 -4.16 5.86 -1.72
C GLN A 22 -2.99 6.63 -2.32
N ASN A 23 -2.48 7.60 -1.57
CA ASN A 23 -1.25 8.29 -1.97
C ASN A 23 -0.01 7.45 -1.59
N PHE A 24 1.16 7.80 -2.13
CA PHE A 24 2.40 7.04 -1.89
C PHE A 24 2.77 7.04 -0.39
N LEU A 25 2.61 8.18 0.26
CA LEU A 25 2.97 8.38 1.66
C LEU A 25 2.02 7.66 2.61
N ASP A 26 0.73 7.55 2.28
CA ASP A 26 -0.29 6.81 3.02
C ASP A 26 0.04 5.32 2.98
N ILE A 27 0.43 4.80 1.81
CA ILE A 27 0.90 3.42 1.65
C ILE A 27 2.15 3.22 2.53
N CYS A 28 3.15 4.09 2.40
CA CYS A 28 4.37 4.00 3.21
C CYS A 28 4.10 4.10 4.71
N PHE A 29 3.15 4.94 5.13
CA PHE A 29 2.76 5.11 6.53
C PHE A 29 2.01 3.91 7.09
N SER A 30 1.19 3.25 6.26
CA SER A 30 0.48 2.02 6.64
C SER A 30 1.41 0.81 6.80
N LEU A 31 2.61 0.87 6.22
CA LEU A 31 3.59 -0.20 6.26
C LEU A 31 4.56 -0.07 7.44
N SER A 32 5.12 -1.22 7.82
CA SER A 32 6.22 -1.27 8.78
C SER A 32 7.44 -0.49 8.25
N ASN A 33 8.20 0.11 9.16
CA ASN A 33 9.41 0.87 8.82
C ASN A 33 9.21 1.95 7.74
N LYS A 34 8.04 2.62 7.74
CA LYS A 34 7.74 3.73 6.81
C LYS A 34 7.83 3.33 5.33
N GLY A 35 7.58 2.04 5.03
CA GLY A 35 7.58 1.49 3.68
C GLY A 35 8.97 1.24 3.07
N VAL A 36 10.07 1.44 3.82
CA VAL A 36 11.43 1.21 3.31
C VAL A 36 11.61 -0.25 2.87
N GLY A 37 12.18 -0.46 1.69
CA GLY A 37 12.36 -1.76 1.03
C GLY A 37 11.14 -2.24 0.25
N THR A 38 10.00 -1.55 0.36
CA THR A 38 8.78 -1.95 -0.36
C THR A 38 8.83 -1.46 -1.81
N LYS A 39 8.28 -2.26 -2.73
CA LYS A 39 8.09 -1.90 -4.13
C LYS A 39 6.70 -1.30 -4.32
N ILE A 40 6.64 -0.10 -4.88
CA ILE A 40 5.39 0.64 -5.11
C ILE A 40 5.36 1.06 -6.58
N CYS A 41 4.23 0.89 -7.24
CA CYS A 41 4.03 1.27 -8.63
C CYS A 41 2.82 2.19 -8.78
N LYS A 42 2.76 2.96 -9.87
CA LYS A 42 1.52 3.66 -10.23
C LYS A 42 0.57 2.70 -10.95
N LYS A 43 -0.72 2.84 -10.68
CA LYS A 43 -1.79 2.07 -11.32
C LYS A 43 -1.91 2.33 -12.83
N ASN A 44 -1.39 3.45 -13.31
CA ASN A 44 -1.45 3.87 -14.71
C ASN A 44 -0.20 3.50 -15.53
N TRP A 45 0.77 2.82 -14.92
CA TRP A 45 1.94 2.33 -15.64
C TRP A 45 1.57 1.07 -16.40
N SER A 46 1.88 1.05 -17.70
CA SER A 46 1.58 -0.09 -18.59
C SER A 46 2.81 -0.98 -18.75
N GLU A 47 3.98 -0.47 -18.40
CA GLU A 47 5.27 -1.11 -18.58
C GLU A 47 5.46 -2.22 -17.53
N PRO A 48 5.85 -3.43 -17.94
CA PRO A 48 6.13 -4.51 -17.01
C PRO A 48 7.31 -4.14 -16.10
N GLU A 49 7.36 -4.73 -14.90
CA GLU A 49 8.49 -4.56 -13.96
C GLU A 49 8.87 -3.10 -13.65
N THR A 50 7.89 -2.20 -13.67
CA THR A 50 8.10 -0.78 -13.40
C THR A 50 7.62 -0.45 -11.99
N TYR A 51 8.55 -0.11 -11.11
CA TYR A 51 8.28 0.18 -9.70
C TYR A 51 9.34 1.09 -9.09
N TRP A 52 8.95 1.82 -8.06
CA TRP A 52 9.87 2.48 -7.14
C TRP A 52 10.16 1.55 -5.97
N THR A 53 11.44 1.35 -5.66
CA THR A 53 11.86 0.73 -4.40
C THR A 53 12.10 1.84 -3.39
N VAL A 54 11.30 1.87 -2.32
CA VAL A 54 11.41 2.94 -1.31
C VAL A 54 12.68 2.76 -0.50
N THR A 55 13.51 3.78 -0.43
CA THR A 55 14.74 3.78 0.38
C THR A 55 14.57 4.65 1.62
N LYS A 56 13.85 5.77 1.48
CA LYS A 56 13.68 6.74 2.58
C LYS A 56 12.40 7.54 2.44
N THR A 57 11.70 7.71 3.57
CA THR A 57 10.49 8.54 3.64
C THR A 57 10.64 9.60 4.71
N LYS A 58 10.46 10.88 4.33
CA LYS A 58 10.43 12.03 5.23
C LYS A 58 9.01 12.56 5.30
N PHE A 59 8.33 12.32 6.42
CA PHE A 59 7.02 12.89 6.69
C PHE A 59 7.17 14.27 7.31
N ILE A 60 6.46 15.26 6.79
CA ILE A 60 6.37 16.59 7.37
C ILE A 60 5.07 16.62 8.15
N ASN A 61 5.16 16.53 9.47
CA ASN A 61 4.00 16.71 10.32
C ASN A 61 3.72 18.20 10.47
N SER A 62 2.87 18.75 9.60
CA SER A 62 2.44 20.15 9.73
C SER A 62 1.13 20.21 10.52
N PRO A 63 1.11 20.91 11.68
CA PRO A 63 -0.11 21.07 12.47
C PRO A 63 -1.22 21.88 11.77
N LEU A 64 -0.95 22.47 10.60
CA LEU A 64 -1.93 23.27 9.84
C LEU A 64 -2.70 22.49 8.77
N THR A 65 -2.26 21.29 8.38
CA THR A 65 -2.88 20.52 7.29
C THR A 65 -3.75 19.42 7.86
N ASN A 66 -5.06 19.62 7.81
CA ASN A 66 -6.08 18.80 8.48
C ASN A 66 -6.38 17.42 7.87
N ASN A 67 -5.68 16.92 6.83
CA ASN A 67 -6.16 15.67 6.23
C ASN A 67 -5.21 14.83 5.33
N ALA A 68 -4.04 15.31 4.93
CA ALA A 68 -3.15 14.54 4.06
C ALA A 68 -1.77 14.40 4.71
N MET A 69 -1.23 13.17 4.70
CA MET A 69 0.16 12.94 5.06
C MET A 69 1.04 13.61 4.01
N HIS A 70 1.63 14.74 4.38
CA HIS A 70 2.56 15.46 3.52
C HIS A 70 3.99 15.03 3.82
N GLY A 71 4.84 15.08 2.80
CA GLY A 71 6.22 14.66 2.94
C GLY A 71 6.93 14.50 1.60
N LYS A 72 8.14 13.99 1.70
CA LYS A 72 8.99 13.62 0.58
C LYS A 72 9.34 12.15 0.71
N ALA A 73 9.29 11.44 -0.41
CA ALA A 73 9.77 10.07 -0.49
C ALA A 73 10.93 10.00 -1.46
N PHE A 74 11.87 9.13 -1.16
CA PHE A 74 13.04 8.84 -1.97
C PHE A 74 13.07 7.35 -2.24
N GLY A 75 13.54 6.99 -3.43
CA GLY A 75 13.61 5.61 -3.84
C GLY A 75 14.46 5.42 -5.08
N ILE A 76 14.56 4.17 -5.48
CA ILE A 76 15.24 3.75 -6.70
C ILE A 76 14.17 3.37 -7.72
N LEU A 77 14.21 4.00 -8.91
CA LEU A 77 13.30 3.68 -10.00
C LEU A 77 13.81 2.45 -10.75
N THR A 78 12.94 1.46 -10.90
CA THR A 78 13.10 0.41 -11.91
C THR A 78 12.07 0.69 -13.00
N TRP A 79 12.54 0.86 -14.23
CA TRP A 79 11.69 1.12 -15.39
C TRP A 79 11.89 0.03 -16.44
N ASN A 80 10.84 -0.74 -16.72
CA ASN A 80 10.88 -1.85 -17.67
C ASN A 80 12.05 -2.82 -17.40
N GLY A 81 12.20 -3.24 -16.14
CA GLY A 81 13.28 -4.12 -15.68
C GLY A 81 14.66 -3.47 -15.54
N LYS A 82 14.82 -2.20 -15.96
CA LYS A 82 16.09 -1.45 -15.79
C LYS A 82 16.06 -0.65 -14.49
N THR A 83 16.84 -1.10 -13.52
CA THR A 83 17.00 -0.43 -12.23
C THR A 83 18.06 0.66 -12.32
N ASP A 84 17.71 1.89 -11.94
CA ASP A 84 18.70 2.94 -11.71
C ASP A 84 19.52 2.61 -10.44
N ASN A 85 20.75 3.09 -10.33
CA ASN A 85 21.57 2.94 -9.12
C ASN A 85 21.46 4.17 -8.21
N LYS A 86 20.88 5.27 -8.71
CA LYS A 86 20.75 6.51 -7.93
C LYS A 86 19.41 6.56 -7.21
N GLU A 87 19.47 6.89 -5.92
CA GLU A 87 18.29 7.32 -5.17
C GLU A 87 17.80 8.66 -5.71
N GLN A 88 16.51 8.74 -6.03
CA GLN A 88 15.86 9.94 -6.53
C GLN A 88 14.63 10.27 -5.69
N GLU A 89 14.26 11.56 -5.68
CA GLU A 89 13.01 12.01 -5.08
C GLU A 89 11.83 11.53 -5.94
N ILE A 90 10.86 10.88 -5.30
CA ILE A 90 9.68 10.33 -5.97
C ILE A 90 8.74 11.48 -6.30
N THR A 91 8.58 11.73 -7.60
CA THR A 91 7.71 12.79 -8.10
C THR A 91 6.24 12.41 -7.95
N ASN A 92 5.41 13.42 -7.64
CA ASN A 92 3.97 13.26 -7.44
C ASN A 92 3.58 12.19 -6.41
N SER A 93 4.31 12.13 -5.28
CA SER A 93 4.01 11.25 -4.14
C SER A 93 2.59 11.46 -3.57
N LEU A 94 2.00 12.63 -3.80
CA LEU A 94 0.64 13.01 -3.39
C LEU A 94 -0.46 12.54 -4.35
N ASP A 95 -0.11 12.05 -5.55
CA ASP A 95 -1.11 11.45 -6.45
C ASP A 95 -1.83 10.30 -5.73
N LYS A 96 -3.11 10.05 -6.00
CA LYS A 96 -3.84 8.92 -5.39
C LYS A 96 -3.79 7.64 -6.25
N ASN A 97 -2.92 7.63 -7.24
CA ASN A 97 -2.78 6.56 -8.24
C ASN A 97 -1.68 5.56 -7.89
N TRP A 98 -1.23 5.51 -6.63
CA TRP A 98 -0.20 4.58 -6.19
C TRP A 98 -0.80 3.27 -5.69
N SER A 99 -0.02 2.20 -5.80
CA SER A 99 -0.36 0.88 -5.27
C SER A 99 0.92 0.06 -4.99
N LEU A 100 0.78 -1.01 -4.23
CA LEU A 100 1.87 -1.96 -3.98
C LEU A 100 2.17 -2.77 -5.25
N TYR A 101 3.44 -3.02 -5.50
CA TYR A 101 3.87 -3.92 -6.56
C TYR A 101 4.00 -5.35 -6.03
N PRO A 102 3.57 -6.39 -6.78
CA PRO A 102 2.93 -6.31 -8.09
C PRO A 102 1.50 -5.79 -8.00
N TYR A 103 1.16 -4.79 -8.83
CA TYR A 103 -0.22 -4.36 -8.96
C TYR A 103 -0.98 -5.37 -9.81
N SER A 104 -1.62 -6.32 -9.12
CA SER A 104 -2.68 -7.11 -9.72
C SER A 104 -4.00 -6.44 -9.37
N PRO A 105 -4.81 -5.96 -10.34
CA PRO A 105 -6.20 -5.63 -10.08
C PRO A 105 -6.94 -6.95 -9.78
N LEU A 106 -6.80 -7.46 -8.54
CA LEU A 106 -7.33 -8.77 -8.18
C LEU A 106 -8.85 -8.80 -8.38
N ASN A 107 -9.31 -9.61 -9.34
CA ASN A 107 -10.41 -10.54 -9.09
C ASN A 107 -9.90 -11.52 -8.03
N ILE A 108 -10.25 -11.28 -6.77
CA ILE A 108 -9.82 -12.10 -5.64
C ILE A 108 -10.63 -13.41 -5.67
N THR A 109 -10.18 -14.42 -6.42
CA THR A 109 -10.53 -15.79 -6.09
C THR A 109 -9.62 -16.18 -4.93
N ARG A 110 -10.16 -16.03 -3.71
CA ARG A 110 -9.53 -16.47 -2.47
C ARG A 110 -9.35 -17.99 -2.55
N THR A 111 -8.19 -18.46 -3.01
CA THR A 111 -7.74 -19.83 -2.76
C THR A 111 -7.50 -19.94 -1.27
N VAL A 112 -8.51 -20.43 -0.55
CA VAL A 112 -8.36 -20.96 0.79
C VAL A 112 -7.65 -22.30 0.60
N GLU A 113 -6.32 -22.30 0.70
CA GLU A 113 -5.58 -23.54 0.91
C GLU A 113 -6.04 -24.09 2.26
N THR A 114 -6.87 -25.13 2.19
CA THR A 114 -7.24 -25.95 3.34
C THR A 114 -6.04 -26.85 3.59
N GLU A 115 -5.22 -26.52 4.58
CA GLU A 115 -4.29 -27.48 5.18
C GLU A 115 -5.13 -28.58 5.82
N GLU A 116 -5.30 -29.70 5.11
CA GLU A 116 -5.72 -30.96 5.71
C GLU A 116 -4.62 -31.40 6.69
N GLN A 117 -4.97 -31.42 7.97
CA GLN A 117 -4.18 -32.04 9.03
C GLN A 117 -4.05 -33.54 8.74
N PRO A 118 -2.85 -34.14 8.70
CA PRO A 118 -2.72 -35.59 8.60
C PRO A 118 -3.20 -36.22 9.92
N ALA A 119 -4.22 -37.07 9.80
CA ALA A 119 -4.71 -37.90 10.89
C ALA A 119 -3.60 -38.86 11.34
N GLU A 120 -3.19 -38.77 12.61
CA GLU A 120 -2.33 -39.76 13.25
C GLU A 120 -3.12 -41.06 13.44
N GLU A 121 -2.85 -42.02 12.57
CA GLU A 121 -3.28 -43.41 12.68
C GLU A 121 -2.52 -44.07 13.83
N SER A 122 -3.13 -44.11 15.01
CA SER A 122 -2.64 -44.91 16.14
C SER A 122 -3.05 -46.37 15.93
N THR A 123 -2.16 -47.17 15.34
CA THR A 123 -2.24 -48.63 15.39
C THR A 123 -1.54 -49.11 16.65
N GLU A 124 -2.28 -49.40 17.73
CA GLU A 124 -1.74 -50.18 18.85
C GLU A 124 -2.20 -51.63 18.72
N GLN A 125 -1.19 -52.49 18.57
CA GLN A 125 -1.28 -53.93 18.34
C GLN A 125 -1.53 -54.70 19.65
N GLN A 126 -2.01 -55.93 19.46
CA GLN A 126 -2.39 -56.95 20.42
C GLN A 126 -1.34 -57.29 21.49
#